data_AF-A0A1J8R444-F1
#
_entry.id   AF-A0A1J8R444-F1
#
_cell.length_a   1.000
_cell.length_b   1.000
_cell.length_c   1.000
_cell.angle_alpha   90.00
_cell.angle_beta   90.00
_cell.angle_gamma   90.00
#
_symmetry.space_group_name_H-M   'P 1'
#
loop_
_entity.id
_entity.type
_entity.pdbx_description
1 polymer ?
#
loop_
_entity_poly.entity_id
_entity_poly.type
_entity_poly.pdbx_seq_one_letter_code
_entity_poly.pdbx_strand_id
1 'polypeptide(L)'
;MIFLDQPINTGYSYSDDGSTVSTSPVAGKDVYAFMELFLSRFPEYSTQPFHIAAESYGGTYVPHIANIIYTENKKIPAASSGLVKINLASIILGNGLTDNYVQMASIPDYLCEGPYPIFDDPNGIECTALRRAVPICQRMIKACHDFDSRFTCVPAALYCTSFLHGPVLQSGLNPYDARLACDHEKDGPLCYRQMGWVETYMNDPEVKAALGVNPQFNFESCKMAVNLAFTLQGDAMHNTPLLLTEMINDGVRLLVYAGNAGEV
;
A
#
# COMPACT_ATOMS: atom_id res chain seq x y z
N MET A 1 15.61 -11.62 -4.65
CA MET A 1 14.53 -10.71 -4.23
C MET A 1 14.82 -9.35 -4.84
N ILE A 2 13.77 -8.63 -5.23
CA ILE A 2 13.89 -7.28 -5.81
C ILE A 2 13.19 -6.35 -4.82
N PHE A 3 13.87 -5.29 -4.40
CA PHE A 3 13.27 -4.18 -3.67
C PHE A 3 13.13 -3.03 -4.66
N LEU A 4 11.90 -2.60 -4.91
CA LEU A 4 11.59 -1.58 -5.90
C LEU A 4 11.01 -0.36 -5.20
N ASP A 5 11.72 0.76 -5.30
CA ASP A 5 11.20 2.07 -4.94
C ASP A 5 10.14 2.48 -5.97
N GLN A 6 8.88 2.44 -5.59
CA GLN A 6 7.75 2.80 -6.44
C GLN A 6 6.65 3.48 -5.62
N PRO A 7 5.85 4.38 -6.25
CA PRO A 7 5.98 4.88 -7.62
C PRO A 7 7.15 5.87 -7.78
N ILE A 8 7.31 6.47 -8.97
CA ILE A 8 8.29 7.55 -9.17
C ILE A 8 8.17 8.62 -8.07
N ASN A 9 9.31 9.21 -7.69
CA ASN A 9 9.47 10.12 -6.55
C ASN A 9 9.34 9.45 -5.17
N THR A 10 9.56 8.14 -5.08
CA THR A 10 9.67 7.37 -3.82
C THR A 10 11.10 6.86 -3.65
N GLY A 11 11.67 6.94 -2.45
CA GLY A 11 13.05 6.51 -2.18
C GLY A 11 14.05 7.19 -3.13
N TYR A 12 14.75 6.40 -3.94
CA TYR A 12 15.65 6.90 -4.99
C TYR A 12 15.04 6.95 -6.39
N SER A 13 13.82 6.45 -6.60
CA SER A 13 13.16 6.54 -7.91
C SER A 13 12.72 7.98 -8.18
N TYR A 14 13.05 8.51 -9.36
CA TYR A 14 12.77 9.90 -9.77
C TYR A 14 12.37 9.98 -11.25
N SER A 15 11.89 11.16 -11.67
CA SER A 15 11.76 11.50 -13.09
C SER A 15 12.41 12.85 -13.41
N ASP A 16 13.07 12.93 -14.58
CA ASP A 16 13.69 14.16 -15.09
C ASP A 16 12.70 15.13 -15.75
N ASP A 17 11.55 14.61 -16.22
CA ASP A 17 10.55 15.37 -16.97
C ASP A 17 9.44 15.98 -16.11
N GLY A 18 9.52 15.81 -14.78
CA GLY A 18 8.52 16.27 -13.83
C GLY A 18 7.22 15.46 -13.83
N SER A 19 7.19 14.27 -14.45
CA SER A 19 6.05 13.36 -14.34
C SER A 19 5.78 12.96 -12.89
N THR A 20 4.50 12.73 -12.60
CA THR A 20 4.02 12.29 -11.29
C THR A 20 3.02 11.16 -11.45
N VAL A 21 2.98 10.29 -10.46
CA VAL A 21 2.03 9.17 -10.37
C VAL A 21 1.24 9.36 -9.08
N SER A 22 -0.08 9.23 -9.18
CA SER A 22 -1.01 9.50 -8.08
C SER A 22 -2.12 8.45 -7.96
N THR A 23 -2.06 7.36 -8.74
CA THR A 23 -3.02 6.25 -8.65
C THR A 23 -2.32 4.92 -8.83
N SER A 24 -2.81 3.88 -8.17
CA SER A 24 -2.29 2.51 -8.20
C SER A 24 -2.38 1.85 -9.58
N PRO A 25 -3.44 2.05 -10.40
CA PRO A 25 -3.45 1.61 -11.78
C PRO A 25 -2.33 2.20 -12.64
N VAL A 26 -1.96 3.46 -12.44
CA VAL A 26 -0.85 4.09 -13.19
C VAL A 26 0.49 3.57 -12.68
N ALA A 27 0.69 3.53 -11.36
CA ALA A 27 1.89 2.95 -10.76
C ALA A 27 2.12 1.51 -11.24
N GLY A 28 1.06 0.69 -11.32
CA GLY A 28 1.19 -0.68 -11.79
C GLY A 28 1.60 -0.82 -13.26
N LYS A 29 1.31 0.17 -14.12
CA LYS A 29 1.81 0.18 -15.51
C LYS A 29 3.31 0.44 -15.55
N ASP A 30 3.79 1.35 -14.70
CA ASP A 30 5.22 1.63 -14.58
C ASP A 30 5.98 0.43 -14.02
N VAL A 31 5.42 -0.25 -13.01
CA VAL A 31 6.00 -1.50 -12.48
C VAL A 31 6.01 -2.60 -13.55
N TYR A 32 4.95 -2.75 -14.35
CA TYR A 32 4.94 -3.70 -15.45
C TYR A 32 6.03 -3.38 -16.49
N ALA A 33 6.17 -2.11 -16.89
CA ALA A 33 7.22 -1.68 -17.81
C ALA A 33 8.63 -1.92 -17.24
N PHE A 34 8.83 -1.64 -15.94
CA PHE A 34 10.06 -1.99 -15.24
C PHE A 34 10.34 -3.49 -15.30
N MET A 35 9.35 -4.34 -15.04
CA MET A 35 9.52 -5.79 -15.07
C MET A 35 9.84 -6.32 -16.46
N GLU A 36 9.21 -5.77 -17.51
CA GLU A 36 9.55 -6.11 -18.90
C GLU A 36 11.02 -5.78 -19.23
N LEU A 37 11.48 -4.59 -18.83
CA LEU A 37 12.87 -4.17 -19.00
C LEU A 37 13.84 -5.04 -18.17
N PHE A 38 13.49 -5.29 -16.91
CA PHE A 38 14.29 -6.08 -15.99
C PHE A 38 14.46 -7.51 -16.51
N LEU A 39 13.37 -8.18 -16.89
CA LEU A 39 13.44 -9.57 -17.39
C LEU A 39 14.02 -9.66 -18.80
N SER A 40 13.94 -8.61 -19.61
CA SER A 40 14.67 -8.54 -20.88
C SER A 40 16.18 -8.40 -20.66
N ARG A 41 16.58 -7.66 -19.62
CA ARG A 41 17.99 -7.47 -19.25
C ARG A 41 18.58 -8.68 -18.53
N PHE A 42 17.77 -9.36 -17.71
CA PHE A 42 18.14 -10.51 -16.89
C PHE A 42 17.24 -11.72 -17.25
N PRO A 43 17.35 -12.25 -18.48
CA PRO A 43 16.47 -13.30 -18.99
C PRO A 43 16.54 -14.61 -18.21
N GLU A 44 17.62 -14.85 -17.46
CA GLU A 44 17.76 -16.00 -16.55
C GLU A 44 16.63 -16.10 -15.51
N TYR A 45 15.99 -14.99 -15.15
CA TYR A 45 14.88 -14.95 -14.21
C TYR A 45 13.50 -15.07 -14.86
N SER A 46 13.39 -14.90 -16.18
CA SER A 46 12.10 -14.81 -16.90
C SER A 46 11.23 -16.07 -16.81
N THR A 47 11.85 -17.24 -16.61
CA THR A 47 11.14 -18.52 -16.47
C THR A 47 10.78 -18.87 -15.03
N GLN A 48 11.37 -18.17 -14.05
CA GLN A 48 11.18 -18.48 -12.64
C GLN A 48 9.80 -18.02 -12.16
N PRO A 49 9.18 -18.74 -11.20
CA PRO A 49 7.98 -18.25 -10.53
C PRO A 49 8.21 -16.86 -9.93
N PHE A 50 7.38 -15.90 -10.34
CA PHE A 50 7.42 -14.54 -9.84
C PHE A 50 6.39 -14.36 -8.72
N HIS A 51 6.85 -13.83 -7.60
CA HIS A 51 6.04 -13.58 -6.41
C HIS A 51 6.08 -12.10 -6.09
N ILE A 52 4.92 -11.50 -5.85
CA ILE A 52 4.82 -10.10 -5.42
C ILE A 52 4.39 -10.10 -3.97
N ALA A 53 5.22 -9.51 -3.11
CA ALA A 53 4.94 -9.36 -1.69
C ALA A 53 4.97 -7.89 -1.31
N ALA A 54 3.99 -7.44 -0.53
CA ALA A 54 3.97 -6.09 0.02
C ALA A 54 3.17 -6.02 1.32
N GLU A 55 3.30 -4.89 2.01
CA GLU A 55 2.67 -4.60 3.29
C GLU A 55 1.89 -3.28 3.27
N SER A 56 0.92 -3.11 4.17
CA SER A 56 0.19 -1.84 4.38
C SER A 56 -0.50 -1.40 3.08
N TYR A 57 -0.20 -0.20 2.55
CA TYR A 57 -0.73 0.26 1.26
C TYR A 57 -0.33 -0.63 0.06
N GLY A 58 0.65 -1.52 0.25
CA GLY A 58 0.93 -2.64 -0.63
C GLY A 58 -0.28 -3.53 -0.92
N GLY A 59 -1.24 -3.59 0.02
CA GLY A 59 -2.55 -4.21 -0.16
C GLY A 59 -3.41 -3.58 -1.25
N THR A 60 -3.14 -2.32 -1.62
CA THR A 60 -3.74 -1.61 -2.76
C THR A 60 -2.85 -1.77 -3.99
N TYR A 61 -1.53 -1.48 -3.85
CA TYR A 61 -0.60 -1.52 -4.98
C TYR A 61 -0.54 -2.89 -5.66
N VAL A 62 -0.35 -3.95 -4.89
CA VAL A 62 -0.03 -5.27 -5.45
C VAL A 62 -1.20 -5.86 -6.24
N PRO A 63 -2.47 -5.78 -5.80
CA PRO A 63 -3.58 -6.18 -6.66
C PRO A 63 -3.65 -5.42 -7.99
N HIS A 64 -3.37 -4.12 -8.00
CA HIS A 64 -3.31 -3.34 -9.25
C HIS A 64 -2.14 -3.77 -10.15
N ILE A 65 -0.94 -3.92 -9.59
CA ILE A 65 0.26 -4.40 -10.31
C ILE A 65 0.01 -5.79 -10.89
N ALA A 66 -0.49 -6.72 -10.07
CA ALA A 66 -0.76 -8.09 -10.45
C ALA A 66 -1.82 -8.18 -11.55
N ASN A 67 -2.89 -7.38 -11.47
CA ASN A 67 -3.92 -7.32 -12.50
C ASN A 67 -3.38 -6.81 -13.84
N ILE A 68 -2.47 -5.84 -13.82
CA ILE A 68 -1.82 -5.35 -15.04
C ILE A 68 -0.93 -6.45 -15.63
N ILE A 69 -0.07 -7.08 -14.83
CA ILE A 69 0.76 -8.22 -15.29
C ILE A 69 -0.12 -9.32 -15.88
N TYR A 70 -1.17 -9.70 -15.17
CA TYR A 70 -2.08 -10.77 -15.58
C TYR A 70 -2.79 -10.45 -16.91
N THR A 71 -3.32 -9.23 -17.05
CA THR A 71 -4.05 -8.83 -18.28
C THR A 71 -3.11 -8.62 -19.46
N GLU A 72 -1.91 -8.08 -19.26
CA GLU A 72 -0.90 -7.95 -20.33
C GLU A 72 -0.37 -9.31 -20.77
N ASN A 73 -0.10 -10.22 -19.83
CA ASN A 73 0.30 -11.61 -20.14
C ASN A 73 -0.71 -12.34 -21.04
N LYS A 74 -2.01 -12.05 -20.93
CA LYS A 74 -3.05 -12.63 -21.80
C LYS A 74 -3.02 -12.07 -23.22
N LYS A 75 -2.48 -10.87 -23.41
CA LYS A 75 -2.37 -10.21 -24.72
C LYS A 75 -1.14 -10.66 -25.50
N ILE A 76 -0.11 -11.18 -24.84
CA ILE A 76 1.13 -11.63 -25.49
C ILE A 76 0.87 -12.94 -26.27
N PRO A 77 0.96 -12.93 -27.61
CA PRO A 77 0.85 -14.16 -28.39
C PRO A 77 2.00 -15.12 -28.07
N ALA A 78 1.74 -16.43 -28.22
CA ALA A 78 2.75 -17.47 -27.96
C ALA A 78 4.05 -17.33 -28.78
N ALA A 79 4.04 -16.56 -29.88
CA ALA A 79 5.17 -16.31 -30.77
C ALA A 79 5.66 -14.84 -30.78
N SER A 80 5.33 -14.04 -29.76
CA SER A 80 5.79 -12.65 -29.68
C SER A 80 7.31 -12.58 -29.49
N SER A 81 8.00 -11.77 -30.30
CA SER A 81 9.46 -11.68 -30.31
C SER A 81 10.01 -10.44 -29.58
N GLY A 82 9.33 -9.94 -28.54
CA GLY A 82 9.80 -8.72 -27.86
C GLY A 82 9.18 -8.37 -26.50
N LEU A 83 8.16 -9.11 -26.03
CA LEU A 83 7.60 -8.96 -24.68
C LEU A 83 7.81 -10.24 -23.88
N VAL A 84 8.07 -10.10 -22.59
CA VAL A 84 8.32 -11.23 -21.70
C VAL A 84 7.02 -11.60 -21.00
N LYS A 85 6.62 -12.88 -21.08
CA LYS A 85 5.49 -13.34 -20.27
C LYS A 85 5.96 -13.53 -18.82
N ILE A 86 5.54 -12.64 -17.93
CA ILE A 86 5.91 -12.68 -16.51
C ILE A 86 5.20 -13.85 -15.84
N ASN A 87 5.93 -14.81 -15.28
CA ASN A 87 5.37 -15.99 -14.62
C ASN A 87 4.81 -15.67 -13.22
N LEU A 88 3.76 -14.85 -13.14
CA LEU A 88 3.11 -14.46 -11.88
C LEU A 88 2.50 -15.68 -11.18
N ALA A 89 3.15 -16.14 -10.11
CA ALA A 89 2.81 -17.38 -9.42
C ALA A 89 2.10 -17.16 -8.09
N SER A 90 2.38 -16.05 -7.39
CA SER A 90 1.62 -15.68 -6.20
C SER A 90 1.67 -14.21 -5.82
N ILE A 91 0.71 -13.82 -5.00
CA ILE A 91 0.58 -12.54 -4.32
C ILE A 91 0.60 -12.79 -2.82
N ILE A 92 1.36 -11.97 -2.09
CA ILE A 92 1.53 -12.07 -0.64
C ILE A 92 1.25 -10.68 -0.04
N LEU A 93 0.21 -10.56 0.76
CA LEU A 93 -0.22 -9.30 1.39
C LEU A 93 -0.09 -9.43 2.90
N GLY A 94 0.83 -8.68 3.50
CA GLY A 94 1.00 -8.58 4.95
C GLY A 94 0.31 -7.33 5.46
N ASN A 95 -0.56 -7.41 6.48
CA ASN A 95 -1.23 -6.25 7.08
C ASN A 95 -1.77 -5.25 6.02
N GLY A 96 -2.32 -5.78 4.91
CA GLY A 96 -2.58 -4.98 3.71
C GLY A 96 -3.89 -4.21 3.78
N LEU A 97 -3.90 -2.98 3.29
CA LEU A 97 -5.11 -2.22 3.01
C LEU A 97 -5.68 -2.67 1.66
N THR A 98 -6.67 -3.56 1.66
CA THR A 98 -7.18 -4.20 0.43
C THR A 98 -8.68 -4.02 0.26
N ASP A 99 -9.50 -4.24 1.28
CA ASP A 99 -10.95 -4.00 1.23
C ASP A 99 -11.35 -3.02 2.33
N ASN A 100 -11.31 -1.73 2.01
CA ASN A 100 -11.66 -0.67 2.95
C ASN A 100 -13.13 -0.75 3.42
N TYR A 101 -14.04 -1.32 2.63
CA TYR A 101 -15.44 -1.46 3.05
C TYR A 101 -15.58 -2.40 4.26
N VAL A 102 -14.78 -3.48 4.26
CA VAL A 102 -14.75 -4.47 5.34
C VAL A 102 -13.82 -4.02 6.47
N GLN A 103 -12.60 -3.62 6.14
CA GLN A 103 -11.56 -3.30 7.13
C GLN A 103 -11.93 -2.09 7.99
N MET A 104 -12.50 -1.04 7.40
CA MET A 104 -12.92 0.14 8.18
C MET A 104 -14.03 -0.19 9.18
N ALA A 105 -14.87 -1.18 8.85
CA ALA A 105 -15.95 -1.61 9.73
C ALA A 105 -15.47 -2.46 10.92
N SER A 106 -14.27 -3.06 10.83
CA SER A 106 -13.68 -3.84 11.93
C SER A 106 -12.92 -3.01 12.96
N ILE A 107 -12.62 -1.74 12.66
CA ILE A 107 -11.86 -0.84 13.55
C ILE A 107 -12.47 -0.75 14.95
N PRO A 108 -13.78 -0.52 15.14
CA PRO A 108 -14.35 -0.44 16.48
C PRO A 108 -14.19 -1.76 17.25
N ASP A 109 -14.37 -2.91 16.58
CA ASP A 109 -14.23 -4.21 17.23
C ASP A 109 -12.80 -4.42 17.70
N TYR A 110 -11.79 -4.07 16.89
CA TYR A 110 -10.39 -4.17 17.28
C TYR A 110 -10.02 -3.20 18.42
N LEU A 111 -10.43 -1.93 18.30
CA LEU A 111 -10.05 -0.87 19.24
C LEU A 111 -10.74 -0.95 20.60
N CYS A 112 -11.92 -1.56 20.65
CA CYS A 112 -12.77 -1.60 21.85
C CYS A 112 -12.85 -2.99 22.47
N GLU A 113 -12.76 -4.04 21.67
CA GLU A 113 -13.00 -5.42 22.12
C GLU A 113 -11.88 -6.38 21.69
N GLY A 114 -10.89 -5.89 20.94
CA GLY A 114 -9.82 -6.67 20.37
C GLY A 114 -8.78 -7.14 21.40
N PRO A 115 -7.72 -7.83 20.93
CA PRO A 115 -6.67 -8.33 21.81
C PRO A 115 -5.86 -7.22 22.50
N TYR A 116 -5.85 -6.01 21.92
CA TYR A 116 -5.13 -4.84 22.41
C TYR A 116 -6.03 -3.60 22.29
N PRO A 117 -7.11 -3.51 23.10
CA PRO A 117 -8.03 -2.40 23.01
C PRO A 117 -7.33 -1.11 23.47
N ILE A 118 -7.59 -0.01 22.76
CA ILE A 118 -7.04 1.30 23.11
C ILE A 118 -8.01 2.11 23.98
N PHE A 119 -9.29 1.71 24.01
CA PHE A 119 -10.32 2.31 24.84
C PHE A 119 -10.74 1.34 25.93
N ASP A 120 -10.75 1.81 27.17
CA ASP A 120 -11.00 0.99 28.36
C ASP A 120 -12.47 0.53 28.49
N ASP A 121 -13.42 1.31 27.97
CA ASP A 121 -14.85 1.00 28.00
C ASP A 121 -15.39 0.72 26.60
N PRO A 122 -15.70 -0.55 26.25
CA PRO A 122 -16.30 -0.89 24.97
C PRO A 122 -17.66 -0.24 24.72
N ASN A 123 -18.38 0.19 25.77
CA ASN A 123 -19.65 0.90 25.70
C ASN A 123 -19.50 2.41 25.95
N GLY A 124 -18.26 2.88 26.09
CA GLY A 124 -17.90 4.28 26.31
C GLY A 124 -18.22 5.17 25.13
N ILE A 125 -17.95 6.46 25.28
CA ILE A 125 -18.29 7.49 24.29
C ILE A 125 -17.45 7.30 23.03
N GLU A 126 -16.17 6.94 23.17
CA GLU A 126 -15.19 6.74 22.10
C GLU A 126 -15.63 5.58 21.19
N CYS A 127 -15.86 4.41 21.79
CA CYS A 127 -16.33 3.22 21.08
C CYS A 127 -17.73 3.39 20.47
N THR A 128 -18.62 4.11 21.16
CA THR A 128 -19.93 4.46 20.61
C THR A 128 -19.80 5.40 19.39
N ALA A 129 -18.87 6.36 19.42
CA ALA A 129 -18.63 7.26 18.30
C ALA A 129 -18.06 6.52 17.09
N LEU A 130 -17.08 5.64 17.30
CA LEU A 130 -16.51 4.77 16.25
C LEU A 130 -17.60 3.93 15.56
N ARG A 131 -18.41 3.19 16.34
CA ARG A 131 -19.50 2.37 15.79
C ARG A 131 -20.55 3.21 15.04
N ARG A 132 -20.78 4.46 15.42
CA ARG A 132 -21.68 5.40 14.69
C ARG A 132 -21.08 5.90 13.38
N ALA A 133 -19.76 6.02 13.29
CA ALA A 133 -19.07 6.44 12.08
C ALA A 133 -19.05 5.35 10.99
N VAL A 134 -18.99 4.07 11.39
CA VAL A 134 -18.90 2.92 10.46
C VAL A 134 -19.98 2.94 9.37
N PRO A 135 -21.29 3.03 9.67
CA PRO A 135 -22.32 3.03 8.62
C PRO A 135 -22.22 4.20 7.64
N ILE A 136 -21.69 5.35 8.08
CA ILE A 136 -21.48 6.51 7.21
C ILE A 136 -20.29 6.23 6.28
N CYS A 137 -19.16 5.78 6.84
CA CYS A 137 -17.98 5.39 6.08
C CYS A 137 -18.32 4.32 5.03
N GLN A 138 -18.99 3.23 5.40
CA GLN A 138 -19.38 2.16 4.49
C GLN A 138 -20.29 2.65 3.35
N ARG A 139 -21.24 3.56 3.63
CA ARG A 139 -22.08 4.14 2.55
C ARG A 139 -21.26 4.98 1.58
N MET A 140 -20.28 5.73 2.06
CA MET A 140 -19.41 6.54 1.21
C MET A 140 -18.47 5.66 0.36
N ILE A 141 -17.88 4.61 0.96
CA ILE A 141 -17.08 3.62 0.22
C ILE A 141 -17.95 2.91 -0.83
N LYS A 142 -19.18 2.51 -0.47
CA LYS A 142 -20.10 1.92 -1.45
C LYS A 142 -20.39 2.87 -2.61
N ALA A 143 -20.57 4.16 -2.34
CA ALA A 143 -20.72 5.16 -3.41
C ALA A 143 -19.44 5.30 -4.26
N CYS A 144 -18.24 5.16 -3.67
CA CYS A 144 -17.01 5.05 -4.45
C CYS A 144 -17.04 3.82 -5.36
N HIS A 145 -17.38 2.65 -4.84
CA HIS A 145 -17.47 1.41 -5.64
C HIS A 145 -18.51 1.48 -6.77
N ASP A 146 -19.68 2.09 -6.51
CA ASP A 146 -20.78 2.15 -7.48
C ASP A 146 -20.51 3.16 -8.61
N PHE A 147 -19.85 4.29 -8.30
CA PHE A 147 -19.65 5.40 -9.26
C PHE A 147 -18.22 5.50 -9.81
N ASP A 148 -17.25 4.84 -9.19
CA ASP A 148 -15.83 4.80 -9.57
C ASP A 148 -15.26 6.20 -9.89
N SER A 149 -15.51 7.14 -8.97
CA SER A 149 -15.22 8.56 -9.20
C SER A 149 -14.48 9.18 -8.05
N ARG A 150 -13.48 10.01 -8.35
CA ARG A 150 -12.78 10.82 -7.33
C ARG A 150 -13.75 11.61 -6.42
N PHE A 151 -14.91 12.02 -6.95
CA PHE A 151 -15.90 12.80 -6.21
C PHE A 151 -16.67 11.99 -5.16
N THR A 152 -16.68 10.67 -5.28
CA THR A 152 -17.24 9.76 -4.27
C THR A 152 -16.14 9.12 -3.42
N CYS A 153 -14.98 8.82 -4.02
CA CYS A 153 -13.85 8.16 -3.37
C CYS A 153 -13.06 9.07 -2.43
N VAL A 154 -12.74 10.32 -2.81
CA VAL A 154 -11.97 11.23 -1.94
C VAL A 154 -12.74 11.57 -0.66
N PRO A 155 -14.04 11.95 -0.71
CA PRO A 155 -14.80 12.17 0.52
C PRO A 155 -14.87 10.92 1.41
N ALA A 156 -14.98 9.73 0.81
CA ALA A 156 -14.97 8.48 1.57
C ALA A 156 -13.63 8.30 2.32
N ALA A 157 -12.50 8.47 1.62
CA ALA A 157 -11.17 8.36 2.21
C ALA A 157 -10.99 9.34 3.38
N LEU A 158 -11.34 10.61 3.18
CA LEU A 158 -11.21 11.64 4.20
C LEU A 158 -12.09 11.38 5.42
N TYR A 159 -13.36 11.00 5.20
CA TYR A 159 -14.29 10.72 6.29
C TYR A 159 -13.85 9.49 7.08
N CYS A 160 -13.62 8.36 6.42
CA CYS A 160 -13.24 7.11 7.08
C CYS A 160 -11.94 7.28 7.87
N THR A 161 -10.90 7.87 7.27
CA THR A 161 -9.62 8.10 7.96
C THR A 161 -9.80 9.02 9.17
N SER A 162 -10.52 10.13 9.04
CA SER A 162 -10.68 11.11 10.13
C SER A 162 -11.43 10.53 11.33
N PHE A 163 -12.49 9.77 11.08
CA PHE A 163 -13.39 9.31 12.14
C PHE A 163 -13.06 7.92 12.69
N LEU A 164 -12.32 7.09 11.94
CA LEU A 164 -11.98 5.73 12.37
C LEU A 164 -10.50 5.59 12.74
N HIS A 165 -9.57 6.13 11.94
CA HIS A 165 -8.13 6.12 12.29
C HIS A 165 -7.71 7.31 13.14
N GLY A 166 -8.36 8.47 12.98
CA GLY A 166 -8.05 9.70 13.72
C GLY A 166 -7.93 9.51 15.24
N PRO A 167 -8.84 8.77 15.90
CA PRO A 167 -8.72 8.48 17.33
C PRO A 167 -7.44 7.71 17.72
N VAL A 168 -6.96 6.80 16.87
CA VAL A 168 -5.70 6.06 17.09
C VAL A 168 -4.53 7.04 17.12
N LEU A 169 -4.45 7.93 16.13
CA LEU A 169 -3.38 8.93 16.03
C LEU A 169 -3.39 9.93 17.21
N GLN A 170 -4.55 10.17 17.82
CA GLN A 170 -4.70 11.06 18.97
C GLN A 170 -4.44 10.38 20.32
N SER A 171 -4.40 9.04 20.35
CA SER A 171 -4.21 8.27 21.59
C SER A 171 -2.79 8.35 22.16
N GLY A 172 -1.80 8.71 21.33
CA GLY A 172 -0.38 8.63 21.65
C GLY A 172 0.19 7.20 21.58
N LEU A 173 -0.61 6.22 21.16
CA LEU A 173 -0.15 4.88 20.85
C LEU A 173 0.46 4.82 19.45
N ASN A 174 1.28 3.80 19.22
CA ASN A 174 1.84 3.51 17.91
C ASN A 174 0.74 2.92 17.00
N PRO A 175 0.39 3.58 15.88
CA PRO A 175 -0.65 3.10 14.98
C PRO A 175 -0.30 1.77 14.30
N TYR A 176 0.97 1.37 14.32
CA TYR A 176 1.49 0.13 13.74
C TYR A 176 1.69 -0.99 14.77
N ASP A 177 1.60 -0.68 16.06
CA ASP A 177 1.67 -1.67 17.15
C ASP A 177 0.92 -1.15 18.38
N ALA A 178 -0.31 -1.65 18.59
CA ALA A 178 -1.19 -1.20 19.66
C ALA A 178 -0.63 -1.43 21.08
N ARG A 179 0.47 -2.17 21.23
CA ARG A 179 1.15 -2.43 22.50
C ARG A 179 2.17 -1.36 22.88
N LEU A 180 2.52 -0.48 21.94
CA LEU A 180 3.58 0.51 22.08
C LEU A 180 3.01 1.93 22.11
N ALA A 181 3.67 2.81 22.86
CA ALA A 181 3.48 4.25 22.71
C ALA A 181 4.26 4.76 21.49
N CYS A 182 3.86 5.91 20.96
CA CYS A 182 4.60 6.64 19.94
C CYS A 182 4.99 8.02 20.45
N ASP A 183 6.29 8.22 20.70
CA ASP A 183 6.85 9.53 21.00
C ASP A 183 7.53 10.05 19.74
N HIS A 184 6.86 10.90 18.97
CA HIS A 184 7.39 11.38 17.69
C HIS A 184 8.72 12.13 17.80
N GLU A 185 9.09 12.67 18.97
CA GLU A 185 10.41 13.30 19.17
C GLU A 185 11.52 12.25 19.24
N LYS A 186 11.23 11.05 19.76
CA LYS A 186 12.20 9.96 19.92
C LYS A 186 12.15 8.95 18.79
N ASP A 187 10.95 8.66 18.31
CA ASP A 187 10.63 7.57 17.39
C ASP A 187 10.42 8.06 15.95
N GLY A 188 10.38 9.39 15.74
CA GLY A 188 10.17 9.99 14.43
C GLY A 188 8.74 9.88 13.92
N PRO A 189 8.48 10.29 12.66
CA PRO A 189 7.12 10.41 12.12
C PRO A 189 6.41 9.06 11.95
N LEU A 190 7.16 7.97 11.79
CA LEU A 190 6.62 6.61 11.61
C LEU A 190 6.63 5.78 12.91
N CYS A 191 6.82 6.42 14.07
CA CYS A 191 6.79 5.74 15.39
C CYS A 191 7.84 4.64 15.58
N TYR A 192 8.92 4.66 14.77
CA TYR A 192 10.07 3.76 14.88
C TYR A 192 11.36 4.51 14.57
N ARG A 193 12.17 4.78 15.60
CA ARG A 193 13.47 5.48 15.47
C ARG A 193 14.43 4.85 14.46
N GLN A 194 14.28 3.54 14.22
CA GLN A 194 15.05 2.76 13.26
C GLN A 194 14.93 3.32 11.85
N MET A 195 13.79 3.91 11.49
CA MET A 195 13.60 4.55 10.18
C MET A 195 14.58 5.72 9.98
N GLY A 196 14.87 6.48 11.04
CA GLY A 196 15.90 7.53 10.99
C GLY A 196 17.32 6.98 10.79
N TRP A 197 17.61 5.78 11.31
CA TRP A 197 18.89 5.13 11.07
C TRP A 197 19.03 4.66 9.61
N VAL A 198 17.95 4.12 9.04
CA VAL A 198 17.90 3.76 7.62
C VAL A 198 18.11 4.99 6.76
N GLU A 199 17.40 6.09 7.00
CA GLU A 199 17.59 7.32 6.23
C GLU A 199 19.00 7.89 6.36
N THR A 200 19.59 7.83 7.56
CA THR A 200 20.98 8.26 7.77
C THR A 200 21.94 7.41 6.93
N TYR A 201 21.81 6.09 7.00
CA TYR A 201 22.65 5.16 6.25
C TYR A 201 22.49 5.33 4.73
N MET A 202 21.25 5.42 4.26
CA MET A 202 20.92 5.58 2.84
C MET A 202 21.35 6.96 2.30
N ASN A 203 21.56 7.95 3.17
CA ASN A 203 22.07 9.26 2.76
C ASN A 203 23.58 9.44 2.88
N ASP A 204 24.29 8.43 3.40
CA ASP A 204 25.75 8.43 3.41
C ASP A 204 26.31 8.48 1.97
N PRO A 205 27.27 9.38 1.66
CA PRO A 205 27.82 9.50 0.31
C PRO A 205 28.50 8.24 -0.21
N GLU A 206 29.17 7.46 0.64
CA GLU A 206 29.82 6.21 0.25
C GLU A 206 28.77 5.15 -0.07
N VAL A 207 27.70 5.09 0.72
CA VAL A 207 26.57 4.19 0.47
C VAL A 207 25.86 4.56 -0.83
N LYS A 208 25.58 5.85 -1.07
CA LYS A 208 24.98 6.32 -2.33
C LYS A 208 25.85 5.95 -3.54
N ALA A 209 27.16 6.15 -3.43
CA ALA A 209 28.10 5.79 -4.49
C ALA A 209 28.11 4.27 -4.74
N ALA A 210 28.10 3.46 -3.68
CA ALA A 210 28.08 2.00 -3.77
C ALA A 210 26.78 1.46 -4.40
N LEU A 211 25.63 2.11 -4.12
CA LEU A 211 24.34 1.77 -4.73
C LEU A 211 24.19 2.29 -6.16
N GLY A 212 25.08 3.19 -6.61
CA GLY A 212 25.01 3.80 -7.94
C GLY A 212 23.82 4.74 -8.13
N VAL A 213 23.27 5.29 -7.04
CA VAL A 213 22.14 6.20 -7.07
C VAL A 213 22.59 7.63 -7.35
N ASN A 214 21.68 8.47 -7.84
CA ASN A 214 21.99 9.86 -8.11
C ASN A 214 22.30 10.62 -6.80
N PRO A 215 23.52 11.18 -6.63
CA PRO A 215 23.95 11.78 -5.37
C PRO A 215 23.18 13.06 -4.99
N GLN A 216 22.46 13.66 -5.94
CA GLN A 216 21.66 14.87 -5.70
C GLN A 216 20.35 14.58 -4.96
N PHE A 217 19.88 13.33 -4.97
CA PHE A 217 18.63 12.95 -4.32
C PHE A 217 18.90 12.42 -2.92
N ASN A 218 18.08 12.87 -1.97
CA ASN A 218 18.04 12.30 -0.63
C ASN A 218 16.97 11.22 -0.55
N PHE A 219 17.37 10.09 0.03
CA PHE A 219 16.45 9.03 0.41
C PHE A 219 15.58 9.52 1.55
N GLU A 220 14.27 9.33 1.43
CA GLU A 220 13.30 9.51 2.51
C GLU A 220 12.44 8.25 2.55
N SER A 221 12.19 7.72 3.75
CA SER A 221 11.46 6.45 3.91
C SER A 221 10.03 6.53 3.41
N CYS A 222 9.40 7.70 3.55
CA CYS A 222 8.06 7.96 3.07
C CYS A 222 7.94 9.38 2.53
N LYS A 223 7.56 9.51 1.26
CA LYS A 223 7.37 10.80 0.60
C LYS A 223 5.94 11.27 0.77
N MET A 224 5.69 12.14 1.74
CA MET A 224 4.33 12.60 2.08
C MET A 224 3.60 13.31 0.94
N ALA A 225 4.33 13.91 -0.01
CA ALA A 225 3.73 14.48 -1.22
C ALA A 225 3.09 13.41 -2.11
N VAL A 226 3.72 12.24 -2.26
CA VAL A 226 3.15 11.10 -2.98
C VAL A 226 1.94 10.57 -2.24
N ASN A 227 2.05 10.36 -0.92
CA ASN A 227 0.93 9.93 -0.08
C ASN A 227 -0.30 10.84 -0.22
N LEU A 228 -0.11 12.16 -0.15
CA LEU A 228 -1.18 13.13 -0.34
C LEU A 228 -1.78 13.06 -1.74
N ALA A 229 -0.94 12.94 -2.78
CA ALA A 229 -1.41 12.84 -4.16
C ALA A 229 -2.34 11.63 -4.38
N PHE A 230 -2.02 10.47 -3.80
CA PHE A 230 -2.86 9.27 -3.83
C PHE A 230 -4.15 9.43 -3.04
N THR A 231 -4.07 10.03 -1.84
CA THR A 231 -5.25 10.33 -1.01
C THR A 231 -6.23 11.23 -1.75
N LEU A 232 -5.73 12.24 -2.48
CA LEU A 232 -6.54 13.17 -3.28
C LEU A 232 -7.11 12.55 -4.57
N GLN A 233 -6.78 11.29 -4.89
CA GLN A 233 -7.48 10.50 -5.89
C GLN A 233 -8.53 9.55 -5.27
N GLY A 234 -8.52 9.37 -3.95
CA GLY A 234 -9.37 8.38 -3.28
C GLY A 234 -8.95 6.95 -3.59
N ASP A 235 -7.68 6.74 -3.96
CA ASP A 235 -7.16 5.51 -4.57
C ASP A 235 -7.38 4.25 -3.73
N ALA A 236 -7.28 4.35 -2.40
CA ALA A 236 -7.55 3.23 -1.50
C ALA A 236 -9.03 2.83 -1.39
N MET A 237 -9.97 3.70 -1.76
CA MET A 237 -11.40 3.46 -1.56
C MET A 237 -12.04 2.68 -2.70
N HIS A 238 -11.30 2.37 -3.76
CA HIS A 238 -11.78 1.53 -4.85
C HIS A 238 -11.89 0.06 -4.42
N ASN A 239 -12.70 -0.72 -5.15
CA ASN A 239 -12.92 -2.12 -4.86
C ASN A 239 -11.75 -2.99 -5.38
N THR A 240 -10.62 -2.93 -4.68
CA THR A 240 -9.39 -3.65 -5.02
C THR A 240 -9.54 -5.19 -5.05
N PRO A 241 -10.32 -5.86 -4.18
CA PRO A 241 -10.47 -7.33 -4.22
C PRO A 241 -11.01 -7.86 -5.55
N LEU A 242 -11.85 -7.08 -6.26
CA LEU A 242 -12.37 -7.48 -7.57
C LEU A 242 -11.25 -7.74 -8.59
N LEU A 243 -10.11 -7.05 -8.47
CA LEU A 243 -8.96 -7.21 -9.36
C LEU A 243 -8.30 -8.58 -9.23
N LEU A 244 -8.46 -9.27 -8.10
CA LEU A 244 -7.78 -10.54 -7.82
C LEU A 244 -8.60 -11.77 -8.23
N THR A 245 -9.90 -11.62 -8.44
CA THR A 245 -10.83 -12.76 -8.55
C THR A 245 -10.49 -13.67 -9.74
N GLU A 246 -10.29 -13.08 -10.93
CA GLU A 246 -10.03 -13.85 -12.15
C GLU A 246 -8.68 -14.57 -12.09
N MET A 247 -7.62 -13.87 -11.67
CA MET A 247 -6.28 -14.45 -11.62
C MET A 247 -6.14 -15.57 -10.58
N ILE A 248 -6.85 -15.47 -9.44
CA ILE A 248 -6.86 -16.52 -8.43
C ILE A 248 -7.55 -17.77 -8.97
N ASN A 249 -8.68 -17.60 -9.67
CA ASN A 249 -9.38 -18.71 -10.32
C ASN A 249 -8.52 -19.37 -11.42
N ASP A 250 -7.65 -18.61 -12.06
CA ASP A 250 -6.68 -19.11 -13.04
C ASP A 250 -5.40 -19.71 -12.41
N GLY A 251 -5.33 -19.80 -11.08
CA GLY A 251 -4.28 -20.52 -10.35
C GLY A 251 -3.18 -19.65 -9.73
N VAL A 252 -3.28 -18.32 -9.79
CA VAL A 252 -2.37 -17.44 -9.02
C VAL A 252 -2.69 -17.60 -7.53
N ARG A 253 -1.68 -17.96 -6.73
CA ARG A 253 -1.87 -18.20 -5.29
C ARG A 253 -1.94 -16.86 -4.54
N LEU A 254 -2.81 -16.77 -3.54
CA LEU A 254 -2.90 -15.62 -2.64
C LEU A 254 -2.58 -16.06 -1.21
N LEU A 255 -1.69 -15.34 -0.55
CA LEU A 255 -1.50 -15.38 0.90
C LEU A 255 -1.83 -14.01 1.47
N VAL A 256 -2.78 -13.95 2.40
CA VAL A 256 -3.04 -12.77 3.22
C VAL A 256 -2.72 -13.13 4.66
N TYR A 257 -1.87 -12.34 5.32
CA TYR A 257 -1.53 -12.52 6.73
C TYR A 257 -1.52 -11.16 7.43
N ALA A 258 -1.84 -11.15 8.72
CA ALA A 258 -1.82 -9.93 9.51
C ALA A 258 -1.30 -10.23 10.92
N GLY A 259 -0.37 -9.40 11.40
CA GLY A 259 0.02 -9.39 12.81
C GLY A 259 -1.14 -8.91 13.67
N ASN A 260 -1.45 -9.62 14.76
CA ASN A 260 -2.60 -9.33 15.62
C ASN A 260 -2.45 -8.09 16.52
N ALA A 261 -1.27 -7.49 16.54
CA ALA A 261 -0.98 -6.22 17.20
C ALA A 261 -0.81 -5.07 16.20
N GLY A 262 -0.77 -5.39 14.90
CA GLY A 262 -0.42 -4.47 13.81
C GLY A 262 -1.50 -3.45 13.49
N GLU A 263 -1.31 -2.71 12.39
CA GLU A 263 -2.14 -1.59 11.91
C GLU A 263 -3.62 -1.74 12.25
N VAL A 264 -4.13 -0.75 13.00
CA VAL A 264 -5.54 -0.52 13.29
C VAL A 264 -6.24 0.06 12.06
#